data_AF-A0AAE9YUR2-F1
#
_entry.id   AF-A0AAE9YUR2-F1
#
_cell.length_a   1.000
_cell.length_b   1.000
_cell.length_c   1.000
_cell.angle_alpha   90.00
_cell.angle_beta   90.00
_cell.angle_gamma   90.00
#
_symmetry.space_group_name_H-M   'P 1'
#
loop_
_entity.id
_entity.type
_entity.pdbx_description
1 polymer ?
#
loop_
_entity_poly.entity_id
_entity_poly.type
_entity_poly.pdbx_seq_one_letter_code
_entity_poly.pdbx_strand_id
1 'polypeptide(L)'
;MHLKNLQESLSDNKKAQYESNGFHIESEKIIPEAVLSSAMAGIKRVASGEYNTGLAPWGKIGNSEQLQRTAQIHLADQDIFNLVTQPAIGKVAAQITGANEIKVWGTQLYSKPPQLDTQANVGWHTDYQHMPFFRDGVITAWLPLIDVNENSGAITYIRGSHQWQNAAPYLNAAIQDLGSVKSHFIRANKAYSWCEVTATMAAGGICFHHKDMIHGSSANQTPVYRHAIAIGLLTGQAEIDTKANDYGYRAVLDNRDFCPVIYSQ
;
A
#
# COMPACT_ATOMS: atom_id res chain seq x y z
N MET A 1 -25.64 26.76 16.41
CA MET A 1 -24.94 25.68 17.14
C MET A 1 -25.17 24.29 16.54
N HIS A 2 -26.23 24.04 15.75
CA HIS A 2 -26.54 22.71 15.19
C HIS A 2 -25.84 22.33 13.85
N LEU A 3 -25.32 23.30 13.08
CA LEU A 3 -24.70 23.01 11.78
C LEU A 3 -23.19 22.66 11.86
N LYS A 4 -22.49 23.10 12.91
CA LYS A 4 -21.09 22.72 13.16
C LYS A 4 -20.96 21.26 13.60
N ASN A 5 -21.88 20.79 14.45
CA ASN A 5 -21.86 19.41 14.94
C ASN A 5 -22.21 18.36 13.87
N LEU A 6 -22.94 18.73 12.80
CA LEU A 6 -23.20 17.80 11.68
C LEU A 6 -21.99 17.66 10.74
N GLN A 7 -21.21 18.72 10.53
CA GLN A 7 -20.00 18.66 9.70
C GLN A 7 -18.83 17.94 10.40
N GLU A 8 -18.69 18.06 11.72
CA GLU A 8 -17.76 17.24 12.52
C GLU A 8 -18.16 15.75 12.51
N SER A 9 -19.46 15.43 12.49
CA SER A 9 -19.92 14.02 12.47
C SER A 9 -19.67 13.28 11.15
N LEU A 10 -19.43 14.00 10.05
CA LEU A 10 -19.11 13.43 8.73
C LEU A 10 -17.60 13.36 8.46
N SER A 11 -16.78 14.19 9.14
CA SER A 11 -15.31 14.12 9.07
C SER A 11 -14.73 12.98 9.91
N ASP A 12 -15.44 12.54 10.96
CA ASP A 12 -14.91 11.59 11.94
C ASP A 12 -15.21 10.11 11.61
N ASN A 13 -16.05 9.84 10.60
CA ASN A 13 -16.35 8.47 10.19
C ASN A 13 -15.35 7.96 9.14
N LYS A 14 -14.15 7.56 9.61
CA LYS A 14 -13.08 6.99 8.77
C LYS A 14 -13.56 5.83 7.89
N LYS A 15 -14.49 5.01 8.40
CA LYS A 15 -15.12 3.91 7.63
C LYS A 15 -15.94 4.42 6.45
N ALA A 16 -16.84 5.36 6.66
CA ALA A 16 -17.66 5.92 5.59
C ALA A 16 -16.81 6.59 4.50
N GLN A 17 -15.73 7.28 4.90
CA GLN A 17 -14.78 7.85 3.94
C GLN A 17 -14.05 6.77 3.13
N TYR A 18 -13.57 5.72 3.78
CA TYR A 18 -12.92 4.59 3.12
C TYR A 18 -13.86 3.88 2.15
N GLU A 19 -15.11 3.61 2.56
CA GLU A 19 -16.14 2.98 1.73
C GLU A 19 -16.48 3.83 0.49
N SER A 20 -16.56 5.16 0.65
CA SER A 20 -16.86 6.08 -0.44
C SER A 20 -15.67 6.31 -1.38
N ASN A 21 -14.45 6.47 -0.84
CA ASN A 21 -13.28 6.86 -1.61
C ASN A 21 -12.50 5.66 -2.17
N GLY A 22 -12.59 4.51 -1.51
CA GLY A 22 -11.76 3.32 -1.74
C GLY A 22 -10.38 3.39 -1.06
N PHE A 23 -10.10 4.48 -0.35
CA PHE A 23 -8.86 4.69 0.39
C PHE A 23 -9.07 5.62 1.58
N HIS A 24 -8.15 5.56 2.54
CA HIS A 24 -8.05 6.44 3.71
C HIS A 24 -6.60 6.90 3.87
N ILE A 25 -6.39 8.18 4.19
CA ILE A 25 -5.05 8.74 4.41
C ILE A 25 -4.97 9.21 5.86
N GLU A 26 -4.09 8.59 6.64
CA GLU A 26 -3.68 9.07 7.96
C GLU A 26 -2.41 9.90 7.77
N SER A 27 -2.58 11.20 7.51
CA SER A 27 -1.46 12.11 7.24
C SER A 27 -0.63 12.42 8.49
N GLU A 28 -1.24 12.27 9.67
CA GLU A 28 -0.53 12.37 10.94
C GLU A 28 0.31 11.11 11.19
N LYS A 29 1.45 11.31 11.82
CA LYS A 29 2.39 10.24 12.11
C LYS A 29 1.83 9.32 13.20
N ILE A 30 1.60 8.05 12.84
CA ILE A 30 1.13 7.02 13.77
C ILE A 30 2.23 6.04 14.20
N ILE A 31 3.41 6.14 13.59
CA ILE A 31 4.56 5.29 13.86
C ILE A 31 5.62 6.08 14.66
N PRO A 32 6.13 5.55 15.78
CA PRO A 32 7.21 6.21 16.52
C PRO A 32 8.47 6.41 15.66
N GLU A 33 9.13 7.57 15.79
CA GLU A 33 10.36 7.90 15.04
C GLU A 33 11.45 6.85 15.21
N ALA A 34 11.63 6.34 16.43
CA ALA A 34 12.63 5.29 16.70
C ALA A 34 12.36 4.02 15.88
N VAL A 35 11.10 3.64 15.68
CA VAL A 35 10.72 2.46 14.90
C VAL A 35 11.00 2.68 13.41
N LEU A 36 10.67 3.86 12.87
CA LEU A 36 11.00 4.24 11.49
C LEU A 36 12.51 4.23 11.26
N SER A 37 13.27 4.84 12.16
CA SER A 37 14.74 4.90 12.11
C SER A 37 15.37 3.51 12.12
N SER A 38 14.93 2.61 13.02
CA SER A 38 15.43 1.23 13.06
C SER A 38 15.07 0.45 11.81
N ALA A 39 13.86 0.59 11.29
CA ALA A 39 13.44 -0.08 10.06
C ALA A 39 14.24 0.42 8.84
N MET A 40 14.58 1.71 8.77
CA MET A 40 15.48 2.26 7.76
C MET A 40 16.89 1.66 7.85
N ALA A 41 17.40 1.38 9.05
CA ALA A 41 18.64 0.63 9.22
C ALA A 41 18.49 -0.83 8.76
N GLY A 42 17.36 -1.47 9.06
CA GLY A 42 17.01 -2.81 8.56
C GLY A 42 16.97 -2.90 7.04
N ILE A 43 16.39 -1.90 6.37
CA ILE A 43 16.37 -1.85 4.90
C ILE A 43 17.80 -1.84 4.34
N LYS A 44 18.73 -1.12 4.98
CA LYS A 44 20.15 -1.10 4.58
C LYS A 44 20.82 -2.46 4.77
N ARG A 45 20.57 -3.15 5.89
CA ARG A 45 21.07 -4.52 6.13
C ARG A 45 20.56 -5.50 5.10
N VAL A 46 19.24 -5.50 4.85
CA VAL A 46 18.63 -6.36 3.83
C VAL A 46 19.21 -6.05 2.45
N ALA A 47 19.46 -4.78 2.11
CA ALA A 47 20.08 -4.40 0.85
C ALA A 47 21.53 -4.93 0.72
N SER A 48 22.30 -4.99 1.81
CA SER A 48 23.64 -5.59 1.84
C SER A 48 23.66 -7.12 1.97
N GLY A 49 22.49 -7.77 2.03
CA GLY A 49 22.38 -9.23 2.15
C GLY A 49 22.51 -9.75 3.59
N GLU A 50 22.45 -8.88 4.58
CA GLU A 50 22.42 -9.24 5.99
C GLU A 50 20.97 -9.41 6.45
N TYR A 51 20.64 -10.60 6.95
CA TYR A 51 19.29 -10.94 7.41
C TYR A 51 19.35 -11.38 8.88
N ASN A 52 19.01 -10.49 9.80
CA ASN A 52 19.18 -10.74 11.24
C ASN A 52 18.14 -11.72 11.82
N THR A 53 17.10 -12.06 11.06
CA THR A 53 16.15 -13.15 11.37
C THR A 53 16.64 -14.51 10.90
N GLY A 54 17.69 -14.55 10.08
CA GLY A 54 18.17 -15.76 9.41
C GLY A 54 17.39 -16.15 8.14
N LEU A 55 16.35 -15.41 7.77
CA LEU A 55 15.54 -15.69 6.57
C LEU A 55 15.81 -14.67 5.47
N ALA A 56 15.95 -15.12 4.22
CA ALA A 56 15.99 -14.20 3.09
C ALA A 56 14.57 -13.72 2.71
N PRO A 57 14.43 -12.50 2.14
CA PRO A 57 13.18 -12.10 1.52
C PRO A 57 12.88 -13.01 0.30
N TRP A 58 11.61 -13.14 -0.07
CA TRP A 58 11.18 -14.07 -1.12
C TRP A 58 11.63 -13.67 -2.53
N GLY A 59 11.92 -12.39 -2.74
CA GLY A 59 12.42 -11.92 -4.03
C GLY A 59 12.91 -10.49 -3.98
N LYS A 60 13.89 -10.19 -4.82
CA LYS A 60 14.42 -8.85 -5.08
C LYS A 60 14.49 -8.64 -6.58
N ILE A 61 13.94 -7.54 -7.07
CA ILE A 61 13.98 -7.15 -8.49
C ILE A 61 14.29 -5.66 -8.63
N GLY A 62 14.81 -5.26 -9.79
CA GLY A 62 15.24 -3.88 -10.07
C GLY A 62 16.72 -3.65 -9.74
N ASN A 63 17.19 -2.41 -9.95
CA ASN A 63 18.58 -1.99 -9.72
C ASN A 63 18.62 -0.51 -9.28
N SER A 64 19.81 0.09 -9.14
CA SER A 64 19.99 1.47 -8.67
C SER A 64 19.43 2.55 -9.62
N GLU A 65 19.15 2.19 -10.87
CA GLU A 65 18.62 3.08 -11.92
C GLU A 65 17.13 2.83 -12.19
N GLN A 66 16.47 1.97 -11.41
CA GLN A 66 15.06 1.63 -11.61
C GLN A 66 14.36 1.44 -10.27
N LEU A 67 13.03 1.30 -10.30
CA LEU A 67 12.28 0.88 -9.13
C LEU A 67 12.79 -0.47 -8.62
N GLN A 68 13.24 -0.51 -7.36
CA GLN A 68 13.57 -1.75 -6.69
C GLN A 68 12.38 -2.25 -5.87
N ARG A 69 12.13 -3.56 -5.94
CA ARG A 69 11.09 -4.23 -5.15
C ARG A 69 11.67 -5.39 -4.38
N THR A 70 11.38 -5.45 -3.08
CA THR A 70 11.73 -6.60 -2.22
C THR A 70 10.47 -7.19 -1.61
N ALA A 71 10.13 -8.42 -1.99
CA ALA A 71 8.96 -9.15 -1.51
C ALA A 71 9.26 -9.85 -0.18
N GLN A 72 8.28 -9.84 0.73
CA GLN A 72 8.37 -10.40 2.08
C GLN A 72 9.57 -9.89 2.88
N ILE A 73 9.86 -8.59 2.74
CA ILE A 73 10.99 -7.95 3.42
C ILE A 73 10.94 -8.05 4.95
N HIS A 74 9.74 -8.06 5.55
CA HIS A 74 9.60 -8.15 7.00
C HIS A 74 10.11 -9.47 7.59
N LEU A 75 10.17 -10.54 6.78
CA LEU A 75 10.72 -11.82 7.22
C LEU A 75 12.24 -11.75 7.39
N ALA A 76 12.91 -10.82 6.71
CA ALA A 76 14.36 -10.77 6.62
C ALA A 76 15.03 -9.93 7.72
N ASP A 77 14.26 -9.06 8.37
CA ASP A 77 14.81 -8.15 9.38
C ASP A 77 13.81 -7.84 10.50
N GLN A 78 14.23 -8.02 11.74
CA GLN A 78 13.40 -7.84 12.93
C GLN A 78 12.92 -6.39 13.12
N ASP A 79 13.70 -5.39 12.73
CA ASP A 79 13.28 -3.99 12.85
C ASP A 79 12.19 -3.66 11.83
N ILE A 80 12.24 -4.27 10.65
CA ILE A 80 11.20 -4.16 9.63
C ILE A 80 9.94 -4.93 10.09
N PHE A 81 10.10 -6.12 10.67
CA PHE A 81 8.99 -6.84 11.30
C PHE A 81 8.29 -5.99 12.36
N ASN A 82 9.06 -5.38 13.27
CA ASN A 82 8.54 -4.51 14.33
C ASN A 82 7.80 -3.29 13.77
N LEU A 83 8.23 -2.74 12.63
CA LEU A 83 7.56 -1.64 11.95
C LEU A 83 6.19 -2.06 11.39
N VAL A 84 6.14 -3.15 10.62
CA VAL A 84 4.90 -3.56 9.94
C VAL A 84 3.88 -4.18 10.88
N THR A 85 4.30 -4.55 12.10
CA THR A 85 3.45 -5.09 13.16
C THR A 85 3.02 -4.06 14.20
N GLN A 86 3.25 -2.77 13.98
CA GLN A 86 2.81 -1.73 14.90
C GLN A 86 1.28 -1.78 15.13
N PRO A 87 0.80 -1.90 16.39
CA PRO A 87 -0.63 -2.01 16.69
C PRO A 87 -1.48 -0.84 16.17
N ALA A 88 -0.87 0.35 16.02
CA ALA A 88 -1.55 1.52 15.47
C ALA A 88 -2.05 1.27 14.03
N ILE A 89 -1.29 0.53 13.21
CA ILE A 89 -1.68 0.16 11.84
C ILE A 89 -2.95 -0.69 11.88
N GLY A 90 -2.94 -1.74 12.72
CA GLY A 90 -4.08 -2.64 12.88
C GLY A 90 -5.32 -1.92 13.42
N LYS A 91 -5.15 -0.99 14.36
CA LYS A 91 -6.25 -0.19 14.91
C LYS A 91 -6.91 0.70 13.85
N VAL A 92 -6.13 1.39 13.02
CA VAL A 92 -6.70 2.20 11.93
C VAL A 92 -7.37 1.32 10.89
N ALA A 93 -6.74 0.21 10.49
CA ALA A 93 -7.32 -0.75 9.55
C ALA A 93 -8.66 -1.33 10.04
N ALA A 94 -8.76 -1.63 11.33
CA ALA A 94 -10.02 -2.06 11.96
C ALA A 94 -11.07 -0.95 11.97
N GLN A 95 -10.68 0.31 12.24
CA GLN A 95 -11.60 1.45 12.22
C GLN A 95 -12.20 1.70 10.83
N ILE A 96 -11.40 1.59 9.76
CA ILE A 96 -11.86 1.86 8.40
C ILE A 96 -12.69 0.72 7.80
N THR A 97 -12.58 -0.50 8.33
CA THR A 97 -13.30 -1.67 7.81
C THR A 97 -14.41 -2.16 8.72
N GLY A 98 -14.30 -1.89 10.02
CA GLY A 98 -15.14 -2.50 11.05
C GLY A 98 -14.78 -3.96 11.36
N ALA A 99 -13.59 -4.42 10.93
CA ALA A 99 -13.15 -5.78 11.23
C ALA A 99 -12.67 -5.91 12.69
N ASN A 100 -12.97 -7.05 13.31
CA ASN A 100 -12.53 -7.37 14.66
C ASN A 100 -11.12 -7.98 14.70
N GLU A 101 -10.58 -8.41 13.56
CA GLU A 101 -9.23 -8.95 13.44
C GLU A 101 -8.57 -8.39 12.18
N ILE A 102 -7.30 -7.98 12.32
CA ILE A 102 -6.43 -7.59 11.22
C ILE A 102 -5.11 -8.36 11.34
N LYS A 103 -4.71 -9.04 10.27
CA LYS A 103 -3.40 -9.69 10.16
C LYS A 103 -2.61 -9.17 8.96
N VAL A 104 -1.29 -9.11 9.11
CA VAL A 104 -0.38 -8.92 7.97
C VAL A 104 -0.35 -10.24 7.19
N TRP A 105 -0.40 -10.21 5.87
CA TRP A 105 -0.19 -11.40 5.03
C TRP A 105 1.05 -11.30 4.15
N GLY A 106 1.57 -10.08 3.98
CA GLY A 106 2.74 -9.87 3.17
C GLY A 106 3.23 -8.44 3.19
N THR A 107 4.45 -8.24 2.72
CA THR A 107 5.03 -6.90 2.57
C THR A 107 5.79 -6.80 1.27
N GLN A 108 5.76 -5.63 0.63
CA GLN A 108 6.62 -5.30 -0.49
C GLN A 108 7.28 -3.94 -0.24
N LEU A 109 8.61 -3.94 -0.13
CA LEU A 109 9.38 -2.69 -0.15
C LEU A 109 9.45 -2.17 -1.58
N TYR A 110 9.18 -0.88 -1.75
CA TYR A 110 9.41 -0.13 -2.98
C TYR A 110 10.46 0.95 -2.71
N SER A 111 11.61 0.85 -3.37
CA SER A 111 12.66 1.87 -3.31
C SER A 111 12.76 2.57 -4.67
N LYS A 112 12.43 3.86 -4.72
CA LYS A 112 12.57 4.68 -5.93
C LYS A 112 13.81 5.57 -5.85
N PRO A 113 14.79 5.43 -6.77
CA PRO A 113 15.91 6.35 -6.86
C PRO A 113 15.45 7.76 -7.29
N PRO A 114 16.25 8.81 -7.00
CA PRO A 114 16.12 10.13 -7.61
C PRO A 114 16.18 10.06 -9.15
N GLN A 115 15.08 10.38 -9.83
CA GLN A 115 14.95 10.32 -11.29
C GLN A 115 13.97 11.36 -11.82
N LEU A 116 14.33 11.97 -12.93
CA LEU A 116 13.48 12.91 -13.67
C LEU A 116 12.68 12.23 -14.78
N ASP A 117 13.11 11.05 -15.24
CA ASP A 117 12.44 10.31 -16.29
C ASP A 117 11.35 9.38 -15.74
N THR A 118 10.58 8.75 -16.63
CA THR A 118 9.43 7.93 -16.25
C THR A 118 9.79 6.49 -15.88
N GLN A 119 11.08 6.11 -15.81
CA GLN A 119 11.48 4.69 -15.71
C GLN A 119 11.18 4.04 -14.36
N ALA A 120 10.91 4.85 -13.34
CA ALA A 120 10.46 4.40 -12.04
C ALA A 120 8.95 4.63 -11.80
N ASN A 121 8.15 4.87 -12.85
CA ASN A 121 6.70 4.94 -12.69
C ASN A 121 6.14 3.56 -12.30
N VAL A 122 5.13 3.56 -11.43
CA VAL A 122 4.25 2.41 -11.27
C VAL A 122 2.96 2.76 -12.00
N GLY A 123 2.68 2.01 -13.06
CA GLY A 123 1.52 2.17 -13.92
C GLY A 123 0.19 2.14 -13.14
N TRP A 124 -0.86 2.71 -13.72
CA TRP A 124 -2.21 2.59 -13.15
C TRP A 124 -2.62 1.12 -13.09
N HIS A 125 -2.95 0.64 -11.89
CA HIS A 125 -3.31 -0.75 -11.63
C HIS A 125 -4.22 -0.86 -10.42
N THR A 126 -4.73 -2.06 -10.19
CA THR A 126 -5.37 -2.47 -8.93
C THR A 126 -4.55 -3.60 -8.34
N ASP A 127 -4.52 -3.72 -7.01
CA ASP A 127 -3.77 -4.82 -6.38
C ASP A 127 -4.39 -6.18 -6.72
N TYR A 128 -5.70 -6.25 -6.96
CA TYR A 128 -6.39 -7.48 -7.37
C TYR A 128 -5.77 -8.15 -8.60
N GLN A 129 -5.19 -7.38 -9.54
CA GLN A 129 -4.46 -7.93 -10.71
C GLN A 129 -3.24 -8.77 -10.32
N HIS A 130 -2.70 -8.56 -9.11
CA HIS A 130 -1.53 -9.25 -8.58
C HIS A 130 -1.87 -10.26 -7.48
N MET A 131 -3.06 -10.14 -6.87
CA MET A 131 -3.56 -11.07 -5.85
C MET A 131 -4.98 -11.56 -6.15
N PRO A 132 -5.22 -12.22 -7.31
CA PRO A 132 -6.56 -12.63 -7.71
C PRO A 132 -7.19 -13.70 -6.80
N PHE A 133 -6.37 -14.35 -5.97
CA PHE A 133 -6.80 -15.35 -5.00
C PHE A 133 -7.50 -14.75 -3.78
N PHE A 134 -7.43 -13.43 -3.58
CA PHE A 134 -8.16 -12.73 -2.53
C PHE A 134 -9.45 -12.10 -3.08
N ARG A 135 -10.58 -12.72 -2.75
CA ARG A 135 -11.91 -12.30 -3.24
C ARG A 135 -12.47 -11.12 -2.47
N ASP A 136 -12.29 -11.10 -1.16
CA ASP A 136 -12.73 -10.02 -0.28
C ASP A 136 -11.87 -9.95 0.99
N GLY A 137 -12.04 -8.87 1.77
CA GLY A 137 -11.42 -8.68 3.08
C GLY A 137 -9.93 -8.38 3.04
N VAL A 138 -9.45 -7.78 1.94
CA VAL A 138 -8.03 -7.49 1.71
C VAL A 138 -7.81 -6.02 1.45
N ILE A 139 -6.87 -5.46 2.20
CA ILE A 139 -6.54 -4.04 2.22
C ILE A 139 -5.03 -3.93 2.13
N THR A 140 -4.53 -2.89 1.47
CA THR A 140 -3.10 -2.57 1.48
C THR A 140 -2.89 -1.31 2.30
N ALA A 141 -1.96 -1.36 3.25
CA ALA A 141 -1.46 -0.18 3.94
C ALA A 141 -0.12 0.25 3.31
N TRP A 142 -0.04 1.47 2.77
CA TRP A 142 1.16 2.03 2.16
C TRP A 142 1.82 3.01 3.12
N LEU A 143 3.03 2.67 3.58
CA LEU A 143 3.79 3.38 4.60
C LEU A 143 5.08 3.95 4.02
N PRO A 144 5.18 5.27 3.76
CA PRO A 144 6.43 5.92 3.39
C PRO A 144 7.34 6.09 4.61
N LEU A 145 8.64 5.86 4.43
CA LEU A 145 9.67 6.03 5.47
C LEU A 145 10.38 7.38 5.37
N ILE A 146 9.93 8.24 4.46
CA ILE A 146 10.36 9.63 4.29
C ILE A 146 9.11 10.51 4.12
N ASP A 147 9.30 11.82 4.18
CA ASP A 147 8.25 12.75 3.78
C ASP A 147 7.95 12.57 2.28
N VAL A 148 6.66 12.56 1.94
CA VAL A 148 6.20 12.36 0.56
C VAL A 148 5.20 13.41 0.14
N ASN A 149 5.32 13.81 -1.11
CA ASN A 149 4.47 14.76 -1.83
C ASN A 149 4.40 14.37 -3.32
N GLU A 150 3.78 15.19 -4.15
CA GLU A 150 3.61 14.97 -5.59
C GLU A 150 4.92 14.73 -6.37
N ASN A 151 6.04 15.26 -5.89
CA ASN A 151 7.35 15.14 -6.54
C ASN A 151 8.14 13.91 -6.05
N SER A 152 7.74 13.29 -4.95
CA SER A 152 8.44 12.14 -4.33
C SER A 152 8.11 10.78 -4.95
N GLY A 153 7.25 10.75 -5.98
CA GLY A 153 6.66 9.52 -6.47
C GLY A 153 5.78 8.85 -5.41
N ALA A 154 5.01 9.66 -4.70
CA ALA A 154 3.96 9.22 -3.79
C ALA A 154 2.87 8.43 -4.54
N ILE A 155 2.09 7.65 -3.81
CA ILE A 155 0.95 6.95 -4.37
C ILE A 155 -0.15 7.95 -4.74
N THR A 156 -0.76 7.77 -5.91
CA THR A 156 -1.90 8.53 -6.40
C THR A 156 -3.07 7.59 -6.64
N TYR A 157 -4.24 7.97 -6.15
CA TYR A 157 -5.48 7.21 -6.18
C TYR A 157 -6.49 7.83 -7.15
N ILE A 158 -7.31 7.01 -7.81
CA ILE A 158 -8.46 7.49 -8.60
C ILE A 158 -9.74 7.35 -7.79
N ARG A 159 -10.13 8.39 -7.04
CA ARG A 159 -11.19 8.33 -6.02
C ARG A 159 -12.47 7.62 -6.51
N GLY A 160 -12.92 6.63 -5.74
CA GLY A 160 -14.14 5.86 -6.00
C GLY A 160 -14.00 4.74 -7.04
N SER A 161 -12.81 4.56 -7.62
CA SER A 161 -12.61 3.57 -8.69
C SER A 161 -12.72 2.11 -8.25
N HIS A 162 -12.62 1.83 -6.95
CA HIS A 162 -12.87 0.49 -6.39
C HIS A 162 -14.29 -0.01 -6.64
N GLN A 163 -15.23 0.88 -6.95
CA GLN A 163 -16.63 0.55 -7.28
C GLN A 163 -16.86 0.36 -8.79
N TRP A 164 -15.85 0.60 -9.64
CA TRP A 164 -16.02 0.57 -11.08
C TRP A 164 -15.92 -0.86 -11.61
N GLN A 165 -17.03 -1.38 -12.10
CA GLN A 165 -17.05 -2.67 -12.78
C GLN A 165 -16.29 -2.56 -14.11
N ASN A 166 -15.45 -3.58 -14.40
CA ASN A 166 -14.75 -3.75 -15.68
C ASN A 166 -13.82 -2.59 -16.11
N ALA A 167 -13.35 -1.75 -15.19
CA ALA A 167 -12.41 -0.66 -15.48
C ALA A 167 -10.98 -1.14 -15.85
N ALA A 168 -10.71 -2.44 -15.73
CA ALA A 168 -9.37 -3.00 -15.71
C ALA A 168 -8.66 -3.32 -17.04
N PRO A 169 -9.28 -3.43 -18.25
CA PRO A 169 -8.58 -4.04 -19.39
C PRO A 169 -7.36 -3.25 -19.88
N TYR A 170 -7.25 -1.97 -19.52
CA TYR A 170 -6.15 -1.08 -19.91
C TYR A 170 -5.18 -0.74 -18.78
N LEU A 171 -5.38 -1.32 -17.59
CA LEU A 171 -4.57 -1.08 -16.40
C LEU A 171 -3.44 -2.10 -16.32
N ASN A 172 -2.21 -1.62 -16.10
CA ASN A 172 -1.05 -2.47 -15.90
C ASN A 172 0.07 -1.67 -15.22
N ALA A 173 0.56 -2.17 -14.09
CA ALA A 173 1.63 -1.57 -13.30
C ALA A 173 2.95 -1.37 -14.08
N ALA A 174 3.15 -2.10 -15.19
CA ALA A 174 4.32 -1.97 -16.05
C ALA A 174 4.24 -0.81 -17.06
N ILE A 175 3.04 -0.28 -17.36
CA ILE A 175 2.90 0.82 -18.33
C ILE A 175 3.41 2.13 -17.70
N GLN A 176 4.52 2.65 -18.23
CA GLN A 176 5.19 3.84 -17.69
C GLN A 176 4.51 5.16 -18.10
N ASP A 177 3.79 5.18 -19.23
CA ASP A 177 3.06 6.36 -19.70
C ASP A 177 1.69 6.48 -19.03
N LEU A 178 1.69 7.05 -17.82
CA LEU A 178 0.49 7.28 -17.01
C LEU A 178 -0.52 8.21 -17.71
N GLY A 179 -0.04 9.17 -18.50
CA GLY A 179 -0.86 10.18 -19.16
C GLY A 179 -1.65 9.61 -20.33
N SER A 180 -1.03 8.73 -21.12
CA SER A 180 -1.71 8.03 -22.22
C SER A 180 -2.79 7.08 -21.71
N VAL A 181 -2.49 6.31 -20.64
CA VAL A 181 -3.49 5.44 -19.99
C VAL A 181 -4.69 6.24 -19.46
N LYS A 182 -4.44 7.34 -18.73
CA LYS A 182 -5.49 8.25 -18.28
C LYS A 182 -6.34 8.76 -19.44
N SER A 183 -5.68 9.28 -20.48
CA SER A 183 -6.36 9.87 -21.64
C SER A 183 -7.21 8.83 -22.39
N HIS A 184 -6.70 7.61 -22.54
CA HIS A 184 -7.45 6.50 -23.10
C HIS A 184 -8.65 6.15 -22.23
N PHE A 185 -8.45 6.00 -20.92
CA PHE A 185 -9.51 5.64 -19.99
C PHE A 185 -10.67 6.64 -20.02
N ILE A 186 -10.38 7.94 -19.94
CA ILE A 186 -11.39 9.01 -19.96
C ILE A 186 -12.20 8.98 -21.26
N ARG A 187 -11.55 8.70 -22.40
CA ARG A 187 -12.25 8.59 -23.70
C ARG A 187 -13.15 7.36 -23.76
N ALA A 188 -12.68 6.22 -23.25
CA ALA A 188 -13.37 4.94 -23.31
C ALA A 188 -14.50 4.81 -22.27
N ASN A 189 -14.37 5.47 -21.11
CA ASN A 189 -15.25 5.27 -19.95
C ASN A 189 -15.91 6.57 -19.48
N LYS A 190 -16.77 7.16 -20.31
CA LYS A 190 -17.44 8.44 -20.04
C LYS A 190 -18.37 8.42 -18.81
N ALA A 191 -18.76 7.25 -18.33
CA ALA A 191 -19.60 7.08 -17.15
C ALA A 191 -18.84 7.34 -15.84
N TYR A 192 -17.50 7.32 -15.87
CA TYR A 192 -16.66 7.48 -14.69
C TYR A 192 -15.93 8.81 -14.70
N SER A 193 -15.83 9.43 -13.52
CA SER A 193 -15.07 10.66 -13.32
C SER A 193 -13.65 10.35 -12.84
N TRP A 194 -12.64 10.77 -13.60
CA TRP A 194 -11.24 10.57 -13.25
C TRP A 194 -10.75 11.63 -12.27
N CYS A 195 -10.81 11.33 -10.96
CA CYS A 195 -10.40 12.22 -9.89
C CYS A 195 -9.15 11.68 -9.18
N GLU A 196 -7.99 12.26 -9.50
CA GLU A 196 -6.70 11.91 -8.90
C GLU A 196 -6.53 12.53 -7.52
N VAL A 197 -6.04 11.74 -6.56
CA VAL A 197 -5.68 12.18 -5.21
C VAL A 197 -4.31 11.60 -4.87
N THR A 198 -3.29 12.46 -4.83
CA THR A 198 -1.94 12.07 -4.43
C THR A 198 -1.82 12.15 -2.91
N ALA A 199 -1.23 11.13 -2.30
CA ALA A 199 -1.02 11.08 -0.87
C ALA A 199 0.22 11.89 -0.46
N THR A 200 -0.01 13.02 0.20
CA THR A 200 1.04 13.89 0.75
C THR A 200 1.04 13.77 2.27
N MET A 201 2.17 13.39 2.87
CA MET A 201 2.31 13.20 4.32
C MET A 201 3.76 13.22 4.76
N ALA A 202 3.97 13.43 6.07
CA ALA A 202 5.27 13.24 6.70
C ALA A 202 5.64 11.76 6.83
N ALA A 203 6.92 11.47 7.05
CA ALA A 203 7.42 10.14 7.35
C ALA A 203 6.65 9.51 8.54
N GLY A 204 6.14 8.30 8.35
CA GLY A 204 5.33 7.61 9.36
C GLY A 204 3.83 7.95 9.36
N GLY A 205 3.37 8.81 8.46
CA GLY A 205 1.98 8.78 8.00
C GLY A 205 1.70 7.49 7.21
N ILE A 206 0.44 7.16 6.95
CA ILE A 206 0.09 5.91 6.25
C ILE A 206 -1.17 6.08 5.39
N CYS A 207 -1.21 5.43 4.23
CA CYS A 207 -2.43 5.28 3.44
C CYS A 207 -2.98 3.86 3.57
N PHE A 208 -4.28 3.70 3.45
CA PHE A 208 -4.92 2.40 3.28
C PHE A 208 -5.75 2.44 2.01
N HIS A 209 -5.71 1.40 1.18
CA HIS A 209 -6.54 1.32 -0.02
C HIS A 209 -7.12 -0.06 -0.25
N HIS A 210 -8.29 -0.08 -0.86
CA HIS A 210 -9.01 -1.30 -1.24
C HIS A 210 -8.28 -2.04 -2.35
N LYS A 211 -8.37 -3.38 -2.40
CA LYS A 211 -7.69 -4.18 -3.42
C LYS A 211 -8.03 -3.80 -4.87
N ASP A 212 -9.26 -3.34 -5.10
CA ASP A 212 -9.79 -2.94 -6.41
C ASP A 212 -9.58 -1.45 -6.70
N MET A 213 -8.90 -0.72 -5.80
CA MET A 213 -8.65 0.69 -5.96
C MET A 213 -7.64 0.97 -7.08
N ILE A 214 -8.01 1.74 -8.10
CA ILE A 214 -7.06 2.15 -9.14
C ILE A 214 -6.08 3.14 -8.54
N HIS A 215 -4.79 2.81 -8.64
CA HIS A 215 -3.71 3.64 -8.16
C HIS A 215 -2.44 3.49 -9.00
N GLY A 216 -1.54 4.46 -8.87
CA GLY A 216 -0.26 4.52 -9.56
C GLY A 216 0.71 5.41 -8.79
N SER A 217 1.94 5.54 -9.28
CA SER A 217 2.88 6.52 -8.72
C SER A 217 3.87 7.00 -9.77
N SER A 218 4.08 8.31 -9.82
CA SER A 218 5.10 8.95 -10.66
C SER A 218 6.52 8.64 -10.19
N ALA A 219 7.51 9.00 -11.00
CA ALA A 219 8.92 8.94 -10.64
C ALA A 219 9.22 9.83 -9.42
N ASN A 220 10.31 9.48 -8.73
CA ASN A 220 10.77 10.25 -7.59
C ASN A 220 11.73 11.35 -8.06
N GLN A 221 11.24 12.57 -8.15
CA GLN A 221 12.00 13.76 -8.59
C GLN A 221 12.76 14.44 -7.44
N THR A 222 12.73 13.89 -6.22
CA THR A 222 13.47 14.41 -5.07
C THR A 222 14.92 13.90 -5.09
N PRO A 223 15.87 14.57 -4.42
CA PRO A 223 17.28 14.17 -4.43
C PRO A 223 17.61 12.95 -3.54
N VAL A 224 16.62 12.37 -2.88
CA VAL A 224 16.80 11.24 -1.94
C VAL A 224 16.00 10.03 -2.39
N TYR A 225 16.45 8.83 -2.03
CA TYR A 225 15.66 7.62 -2.27
C TYR A 225 14.33 7.66 -1.52
N ARG A 226 13.24 7.29 -2.19
CA ARG A 226 11.93 7.11 -1.55
C ARG A 226 11.70 5.64 -1.25
N HIS A 227 11.84 5.29 0.02
CA HIS A 227 11.45 3.98 0.54
C HIS A 227 10.01 4.01 1.06
N ALA A 228 9.21 3.06 0.62
CA ALA A 228 7.87 2.83 1.13
C ALA A 228 7.57 1.34 1.19
N ILE A 229 6.87 0.88 2.23
CA ILE A 229 6.44 -0.51 2.35
C ILE A 229 4.94 -0.57 2.10
N ALA A 230 4.54 -1.37 1.11
CA ALA A 230 3.15 -1.82 1.00
C ALA A 230 2.98 -3.05 1.91
N ILE A 231 2.09 -2.95 2.88
CA ILE A 231 1.76 -3.98 3.85
C ILE A 231 0.40 -4.53 3.45
N GLY A 232 0.38 -5.79 3.03
CA GLY A 232 -0.85 -6.50 2.76
C GLY A 232 -1.52 -6.88 4.08
N LEU A 233 -2.77 -6.49 4.25
CA LEU A 233 -3.60 -6.78 5.42
C LEU A 233 -4.80 -7.65 5.03
N LEU A 234 -5.09 -8.64 5.87
CA LEU A 234 -6.32 -9.43 5.81
C LEU A 234 -7.18 -9.11 7.03
N THR A 235 -8.47 -8.91 6.77
CA THR A 235 -9.49 -8.93 7.81
C THR A 235 -9.83 -10.37 8.19
N GLY A 236 -10.39 -10.57 9.38
CA GLY A 236 -10.95 -11.88 9.77
C GLY A 236 -12.09 -12.41 8.87
N GLN A 237 -12.57 -11.60 7.92
CA GLN A 237 -13.61 -11.96 6.94
C GLN A 237 -13.03 -12.25 5.55
N ALA A 238 -11.70 -12.33 5.41
CA ALA A 238 -11.07 -12.50 4.10
C ALA A 238 -11.53 -13.79 3.40
N GLU A 239 -11.94 -13.65 2.14
CA GLU A 239 -12.35 -14.76 1.29
C GLU A 239 -11.25 -15.12 0.30
N ILE A 240 -10.91 -16.41 0.23
CA ILE A 240 -9.81 -16.92 -0.61
C ILE A 240 -10.36 -17.83 -1.71
N ASP A 241 -10.02 -17.52 -2.96
CA ASP A 241 -10.26 -18.41 -4.09
C ASP A 241 -9.21 -19.53 -4.12
N THR A 242 -9.63 -20.74 -3.75
CA THR A 242 -8.74 -21.90 -3.70
C THR A 242 -8.34 -22.45 -5.07
N LYS A 243 -8.97 -21.98 -6.15
CA LYS A 243 -8.63 -22.38 -7.53
C LYS A 243 -7.66 -21.43 -8.20
N ALA A 244 -7.57 -20.19 -7.72
CA ALA A 244 -6.60 -19.23 -8.21
C ALA A 244 -5.17 -19.61 -7.79
N ASN A 245 -4.19 -19.19 -8.59
CA ASN A 245 -2.80 -19.26 -8.17
C ASN A 245 -2.58 -18.25 -7.04
N ASP A 246 -2.13 -18.75 -5.90
CA ASP A 246 -1.85 -17.98 -4.69
C ASP A 246 -0.35 -17.77 -4.48
N TYR A 247 0.50 -18.19 -5.41
CA TYR A 247 1.96 -18.00 -5.34
C TYR A 247 2.60 -18.55 -4.06
N GLY A 248 1.99 -19.56 -3.43
CA GLY A 248 2.45 -20.17 -2.19
C GLY A 248 1.95 -19.51 -0.90
N TYR A 249 1.18 -18.41 -0.97
CA TYR A 249 0.71 -17.69 0.20
C TYR A 249 -0.15 -18.54 1.13
N ARG A 250 -1.05 -19.39 0.62
CA ARG A 250 -1.94 -20.23 1.46
C ARG A 250 -1.16 -21.13 2.42
N ALA A 251 0.05 -21.56 2.05
CA ALA A 251 0.87 -22.40 2.90
C ALA A 251 1.37 -21.69 4.18
N VAL A 252 1.34 -20.35 4.22
CA VAL A 252 1.86 -19.54 5.33
C VAL A 252 0.81 -18.66 6.02
N LEU A 253 -0.43 -18.58 5.51
CA LEU A 253 -1.45 -17.65 6.03
C LEU A 253 -1.85 -17.90 7.50
N ASP A 254 -1.65 -19.12 8.01
CA ASP A 254 -1.94 -19.51 9.39
C ASP A 254 -0.69 -19.44 10.30
N ASN A 255 0.49 -19.23 9.71
CA ASN A 255 1.73 -19.09 10.46
C ASN A 255 1.89 -17.66 10.98
N ARG A 256 1.81 -17.46 12.29
CA ARG A 256 1.88 -16.14 12.92
C ARG A 256 3.24 -15.45 12.84
N ASP A 257 4.32 -16.20 12.59
CA ASP A 257 5.64 -15.62 12.37
C ASP A 257 5.74 -14.98 10.97
N PHE A 258 4.93 -15.46 10.02
CA PHE A 258 4.83 -14.92 8.66
C PHE A 258 3.66 -13.96 8.49
N CYS A 259 2.56 -14.24 9.16
CA CYS A 259 1.29 -13.54 9.03
C CYS A 259 0.78 -13.11 10.42
N PRO A 260 1.49 -12.19 11.10
CA PRO A 260 1.16 -11.79 12.46
C PRO A 260 -0.20 -11.07 12.52
N VAL A 261 -0.97 -11.38 13.56
CA VAL A 261 -2.18 -10.63 13.93
C VAL A 261 -1.76 -9.35 14.64
N ILE A 262 -2.16 -8.20 14.11
CA ILE A 262 -1.76 -6.88 14.61
C ILE A 262 -2.93 -6.12 15.28
N TYR A 263 -4.12 -6.71 15.24
CA TYR A 263 -5.31 -6.24 15.94
C TYR A 263 -6.31 -7.39 16.13
N SER A 264 -6.91 -7.47 17.32
CA SER A 264 -7.96 -8.44 17.67
C SER A 264 -8.84 -7.84 18.79
N GLN A 265 -10.17 -8.01 18.71
CA GLN A 265 -11.15 -7.61 19.72
C GLN A 265 -12.10 -8.75 20.07
#